data_AF-A0A7C7V177-F1
#
_entry.id   AF-A0A7C7V177-F1
#
_cell.length_a   1.000
_cell.length_b   1.000
_cell.length_c   1.000
_cell.angle_alpha   90.00
_cell.angle_beta   90.00
_cell.angle_gamma   90.00
#
_symmetry.space_group_name_H-M   'P 1'
#
loop_
_entity.id
_entity.type
_entity.pdbx_description
1 polymer ?
#
loop_
_entity_poly.entity_id
_entity_poly.type
_entity_poly.pdbx_seq_one_letter_code
_entity_poly.pdbx_strand_id
1 'polypeptide(L)'
;QMHDAARAVQFIRYHARKYQIDPERIGATGGSAGAGISLWLAFHDDLADPDSPDPVARQSTRLACAVVYAAQTSYDPRFIQKLFNTDQVESALIAFFGMESAKDVEDPKFFPLFEEASPLNHATADDPPVLLFYPQPNTPLPPNSRGSQHIHHPKFGFVLKEKLEELGVECVLKLREDYVGQDLRSGPVDDYVKFFFDKLGVQRP
;
A
#
# COMPACT_ATOMS: atom_id res chain seq x y z
N GLN A 1 5.15 -1.60 12.76
CA GLN A 1 5.45 -1.79 11.32
C GLN A 1 5.18 -0.52 10.51
N MET A 2 3.94 -0.04 10.40
CA MET A 2 3.61 1.19 9.63
C MET A 2 4.33 2.44 10.16
N HIS A 3 4.24 2.73 11.46
CA HIS A 3 4.99 3.83 12.08
C HIS A 3 6.52 3.67 11.99
N ASP A 4 7.03 2.44 11.95
CA ASP A 4 8.48 2.22 11.76
C ASP A 4 8.91 2.64 10.34
N ALA A 5 8.08 2.35 9.33
CA ALA A 5 8.31 2.77 7.96
C ALA A 5 8.20 4.31 7.83
N ALA A 6 7.23 4.92 8.51
CA ALA A 6 7.11 6.38 8.60
C ALA A 6 8.37 6.99 9.21
N ARG A 7 8.84 6.42 10.31
CA ARG A 7 10.08 6.81 10.98
C ARG A 7 11.31 6.64 10.07
N ALA A 8 11.34 5.62 9.23
CA ALA A 8 12.41 5.42 8.26
C ALA A 8 12.43 6.54 7.19
N VAL A 9 11.26 6.94 6.67
CA VAL A 9 11.15 8.08 5.74
C VAL A 9 11.67 9.35 6.39
N GLN A 10 11.25 9.64 7.62
CA GLN A 10 11.73 10.78 8.39
C GLN A 10 13.26 10.75 8.58
N PHE A 11 13.82 9.59 8.92
CA PHE A 11 15.25 9.42 9.11
C PHE A 11 16.04 9.67 7.81
N ILE A 12 15.56 9.14 6.68
CA ILE A 12 16.14 9.39 5.36
C ILE A 12 16.12 10.89 5.05
N ARG A 13 14.97 11.55 5.29
CA ARG A 13 14.79 12.98 5.03
C ARG A 13 15.69 13.85 5.92
N TYR A 14 15.80 13.53 7.21
CA TYR A 14 16.70 14.22 8.15
C TYR A 14 18.17 14.10 7.74
N HIS A 15 18.58 12.95 7.18
CA HIS A 15 19.95 12.71 6.74
C HIS A 15 20.15 12.89 5.23
N ALA A 16 19.19 13.48 4.51
CA ALA A 16 19.21 13.57 3.04
C ALA A 16 20.51 14.18 2.51
N ARG A 17 20.99 15.27 3.13
CA ARG A 17 22.28 15.90 2.78
C ARG A 17 23.47 14.95 2.93
N LYS A 18 23.50 14.13 3.99
CA LYS A 18 24.58 13.16 4.24
C LYS A 18 24.58 12.07 3.19
N TYR A 19 23.40 11.63 2.76
CA TYR A 19 23.23 10.55 1.78
C TYR A 19 23.14 11.03 0.33
N GLN A 20 23.21 12.34 0.10
CA GLN A 20 23.06 12.94 -1.23
C GLN A 20 21.72 12.58 -1.89
N ILE A 21 20.67 12.54 -1.08
CA ILE A 21 19.29 12.29 -1.50
C ILE A 21 18.56 13.64 -1.56
N ASP A 22 17.69 13.83 -2.56
CA ASP A 22 16.75 14.94 -2.58
C ASP A 22 15.56 14.59 -1.65
N PRO A 23 15.35 15.33 -0.55
CA PRO A 23 14.28 15.02 0.43
C PRO A 23 12.86 15.15 -0.13
N GLU A 24 12.69 15.82 -1.27
CA GLU A 24 11.40 15.99 -1.95
C GLU A 24 11.10 14.84 -2.93
N ARG A 25 12.07 13.97 -3.20
CA ARG A 25 11.98 12.91 -4.22
C ARG A 25 12.08 11.52 -3.60
N ILE A 26 11.21 11.24 -2.62
CA ILE A 26 11.14 9.95 -1.94
C ILE A 26 9.89 9.20 -2.39
N GLY A 27 10.09 8.07 -3.07
CA GLY A 27 9.02 7.12 -3.38
C GLY A 27 9.17 5.81 -2.59
N ALA A 28 8.08 5.06 -2.44
CA ALA A 28 8.09 3.77 -1.76
C ALA A 28 7.68 2.61 -2.68
N THR A 29 8.18 1.41 -2.37
CA THR A 29 7.76 0.19 -3.05
C THR A 29 7.79 -1.00 -2.10
N GLY A 30 7.02 -2.03 -2.43
CA GLY A 30 7.00 -3.28 -1.70
C GLY A 30 6.03 -4.28 -2.30
N GLY A 31 6.14 -5.53 -1.86
CA GLY A 31 5.20 -6.61 -2.19
C GLY A 31 4.39 -7.03 -0.97
N SER A 32 3.15 -7.46 -1.17
CA SER A 32 2.30 -8.01 -0.10
C SER A 32 2.19 -7.02 1.09
N ALA A 33 2.61 -7.41 2.31
CA ALA A 33 2.62 -6.51 3.46
C ALA A 33 3.41 -5.20 3.22
N GLY A 34 4.52 -5.26 2.49
CA GLY A 34 5.30 -4.06 2.14
C GLY A 34 4.57 -3.14 1.15
N ALA A 35 3.70 -3.70 0.31
CA ALA A 35 2.82 -2.93 -0.55
C ALA A 35 1.77 -2.18 0.26
N GLY A 36 1.09 -2.84 1.21
CA GLY A 36 0.13 -2.15 2.06
C GLY A 36 0.75 -1.09 2.97
N ILE A 37 1.97 -1.32 3.50
CA ILE A 37 2.71 -0.27 4.23
C ILE A 37 3.07 0.90 3.31
N SER A 38 3.49 0.63 2.06
CA SER A 38 3.81 1.70 1.09
C SER A 38 2.57 2.52 0.72
N LEU A 39 1.42 1.88 0.56
CA LEU A 39 0.14 2.57 0.32
C LEU A 39 -0.33 3.32 1.57
N TRP A 40 -0.16 2.77 2.76
CA TRP A 40 -0.48 3.46 4.01
C TRP A 40 0.35 4.74 4.13
N LEU A 41 1.67 4.69 3.85
CA LEU A 41 2.51 5.89 3.81
C LEU A 41 2.13 6.88 2.70
N ALA A 42 1.60 6.39 1.58
CA ALA A 42 1.19 7.25 0.47
C ALA A 42 -0.06 8.06 0.85
N PHE A 43 -1.00 7.45 1.57
CA PHE A 43 -2.33 8.03 1.79
C PHE A 43 -2.56 8.57 3.20
N HIS A 44 -1.79 8.11 4.20
CA HIS A 44 -1.92 8.60 5.56
C HIS A 44 -1.45 10.06 5.66
N ASP A 45 -2.13 10.83 6.50
CA ASP A 45 -1.75 12.19 6.87
C ASP A 45 -0.27 12.29 7.28
N ASP A 46 0.33 13.45 7.03
CA ASP A 46 1.71 13.70 7.42
C ASP A 46 1.88 13.58 8.94
N LEU A 47 2.81 12.72 9.37
CA LEU A 47 3.12 12.47 10.78
C LEU A 47 4.25 13.37 11.29
N ALA A 48 4.66 14.38 10.54
CA ALA A 48 5.58 15.40 11.04
C ALA A 48 5.03 16.06 12.31
N ASP A 49 5.87 16.11 13.34
CA ASP A 49 5.62 16.88 14.56
C ASP A 49 6.63 18.04 14.62
N PRO A 50 6.26 19.25 14.17
CA PRO A 50 7.15 20.41 14.14
C PRO A 50 7.71 20.81 15.52
N ASP A 51 6.97 20.51 16.59
CA ASP A 51 7.29 20.88 17.95
C ASP A 51 8.08 19.80 18.70
N SER A 52 8.31 18.64 18.06
CA SER A 52 9.04 17.52 18.65
C SER A 52 10.46 17.93 19.08
N PRO A 53 10.96 17.51 20.26
CA PRO A 53 12.37 17.70 20.61
C PRO A 53 13.31 16.86 19.73
N ASP A 54 12.79 15.83 19.05
CA ASP A 54 13.54 15.00 18.12
C ASP A 54 13.48 15.57 16.69
N PRO A 55 14.60 16.02 16.12
CA PRO A 55 14.60 16.67 14.82
C PRO A 55 14.25 15.71 13.66
N VAL A 56 14.32 14.39 13.87
CA VAL A 56 13.86 13.41 12.88
C VAL A 56 12.34 13.40 12.83
N ALA A 57 11.65 13.46 13.98
CA ALA A 57 10.18 13.45 14.04
C ALA A 57 9.54 14.71 13.42
N ARG A 58 10.32 15.79 13.26
CA ARG A 58 9.90 17.01 12.54
C ARG A 58 9.85 16.85 11.03
N GLN A 59 10.47 15.80 10.48
CA GLN A 59 10.49 15.59 9.05
C GLN A 59 9.14 15.07 8.58
N SER A 60 8.74 15.47 7.37
CA SER A 60 7.56 14.91 6.72
C SER A 60 7.68 13.39 6.54
N THR A 61 6.55 12.70 6.53
CA THR A 61 6.40 11.31 6.09
C THR A 61 5.80 11.18 4.70
N ARG A 62 5.35 12.28 4.07
CA ARG A 62 4.73 12.24 2.74
C ARG A 62 5.71 11.74 1.68
N LEU A 63 5.19 10.87 0.82
CA LEU A 63 5.87 10.32 -0.35
C LEU A 63 5.54 11.11 -1.61
N ALA A 64 6.42 11.09 -2.60
CA ALA A 64 6.18 11.64 -3.92
C ALA A 64 5.40 10.68 -4.84
N CYS A 65 5.53 9.37 -4.62
CA CYS A 65 4.79 8.32 -5.32
C CYS A 65 4.97 6.94 -4.64
N ALA A 66 4.13 5.97 -5.01
CA ALA A 66 4.33 4.58 -4.61
C ALA A 66 4.14 3.60 -5.79
N VAL A 67 4.92 2.53 -5.80
CA VAL A 67 4.80 1.44 -6.78
C VAL A 67 4.71 0.12 -6.03
N VAL A 68 3.62 -0.63 -6.17
CA VAL A 68 3.32 -1.76 -5.30
C VAL A 68 2.96 -3.03 -6.04
N TYR A 69 3.35 -4.17 -5.45
CA TYR A 69 3.14 -5.51 -5.99
C TYR A 69 2.18 -6.31 -5.08
N ALA A 70 1.10 -6.86 -5.63
CA ALA A 70 0.12 -7.68 -4.91
C ALA A 70 -0.36 -7.02 -3.59
N ALA A 71 -0.84 -5.79 -3.69
CA ALA A 71 -1.18 -4.97 -2.53
C ALA A 71 -2.47 -5.41 -1.85
N GLN A 72 -2.52 -5.28 -0.52
CA GLN A 72 -3.77 -5.22 0.23
C GLN A 72 -4.12 -3.74 0.37
N THR A 73 -5.18 -3.28 -0.29
CA THR A 73 -5.61 -1.88 -0.22
C THR A 73 -6.48 -1.62 1.02
N SER A 74 -6.94 -2.67 1.68
CA SER A 74 -7.54 -2.67 3.01
C SER A 74 -7.03 -3.90 3.77
N TYR A 75 -6.77 -3.73 5.07
CA TYR A 75 -6.45 -4.82 5.99
C TYR A 75 -7.65 -5.23 6.85
N ASP A 76 -8.78 -4.52 6.75
CA ASP A 76 -9.99 -4.82 7.50
C ASP A 76 -10.59 -6.17 7.06
N PRO A 77 -10.59 -7.20 7.93
CA PRO A 77 -11.13 -8.51 7.57
C PRO A 77 -12.63 -8.45 7.21
N ARG A 78 -13.41 -7.51 7.78
CA ARG A 78 -14.84 -7.34 7.48
C ARG A 78 -15.06 -6.86 6.06
N PHE A 79 -14.23 -5.88 5.64
CA PHE A 79 -14.21 -5.40 4.26
C PHE A 79 -13.82 -6.52 3.29
N ILE A 80 -12.78 -7.29 3.62
CA ILE A 80 -12.27 -8.38 2.79
C ILE A 80 -13.31 -9.49 2.64
N GLN A 81 -13.92 -9.93 3.75
CA GLN A 81 -14.98 -10.93 3.76
C GLN A 81 -16.15 -10.53 2.85
N LYS A 82 -16.57 -9.26 2.89
CA LYS A 82 -17.60 -8.72 2.00
C LYS A 82 -17.15 -8.69 0.53
N LEU A 83 -15.93 -8.24 0.24
CA LEU A 83 -15.40 -8.12 -1.12
C LEU A 83 -15.29 -9.47 -1.85
N PHE A 84 -15.00 -10.54 -1.11
CA PHE A 84 -14.79 -11.89 -1.65
C PHE A 84 -15.92 -12.87 -1.33
N ASN A 85 -16.95 -12.45 -0.58
CA ASN A 85 -18.03 -13.30 -0.12
C ASN A 85 -17.49 -14.59 0.54
N THR A 86 -16.72 -14.39 1.61
CA THR A 86 -16.02 -15.45 2.36
C THR A 86 -16.09 -15.18 3.85
N ASP A 87 -16.04 -16.24 4.67
CA ASP A 87 -15.80 -16.17 6.12
C ASP A 87 -14.34 -16.45 6.49
N GLN A 88 -13.52 -16.83 5.50
CA GLN A 88 -12.12 -17.20 5.70
C GLN A 88 -11.24 -15.96 5.87
N VAL A 89 -10.54 -15.88 6.99
CA VAL A 89 -9.58 -14.81 7.31
C VAL A 89 -8.17 -15.31 7.02
N GLU A 90 -7.33 -14.46 6.41
CA GLU A 90 -5.92 -14.77 6.24
C GLU A 90 -5.19 -14.79 7.59
N SER A 91 -4.44 -15.85 7.86
CA SER A 91 -3.73 -16.07 9.13
C SER A 91 -2.76 -14.93 9.47
N ALA A 92 -2.16 -14.31 8.45
CA ALA A 92 -1.30 -13.14 8.64
C ALA A 92 -2.05 -11.94 9.24
N LEU A 93 -3.35 -11.76 8.94
CA LEU A 93 -4.17 -10.69 9.54
C LEU A 93 -4.48 -10.97 11.01
N ILE A 94 -4.72 -12.25 11.35
CA ILE A 94 -4.89 -12.67 12.75
C ILE A 94 -3.67 -12.27 13.57
N ALA A 95 -2.48 -12.63 13.09
CA ALA A 95 -1.23 -12.25 13.75
C ALA A 95 -0.98 -10.73 13.75
N PHE A 96 -1.28 -10.04 12.64
CA PHE A 96 -1.04 -8.60 12.48
C PHE A 96 -1.84 -7.76 13.49
N PHE A 97 -3.09 -8.13 13.75
CA PHE A 97 -3.95 -7.42 14.69
C PHE A 97 -3.90 -7.98 16.12
N GLY A 98 -3.14 -9.05 16.36
CA GLY A 98 -3.10 -9.71 17.66
C GLY A 98 -4.44 -10.37 18.03
N MET A 99 -5.20 -10.83 17.04
CA MET A 99 -6.39 -11.64 17.26
C MET A 99 -6.00 -13.06 17.67
N GLU A 100 -6.86 -13.73 18.46
CA GLU A 100 -6.72 -15.15 18.79
C GLU A 100 -7.21 -16.04 17.64
N SER A 101 -8.27 -15.61 16.95
CA SER A 101 -8.84 -16.37 15.83
C SER A 101 -9.70 -15.51 14.91
N ALA A 102 -10.17 -16.09 13.80
CA ALA A 102 -11.11 -15.44 12.89
C ALA A 102 -12.44 -15.01 13.55
N LYS A 103 -12.79 -15.54 14.74
CA LYS A 103 -13.99 -15.13 15.48
C LYS A 103 -13.91 -13.70 16.02
N ASP A 104 -12.70 -13.19 16.15
CA ASP A 104 -12.44 -11.85 16.68
C ASP A 104 -12.70 -10.74 15.66
N VAL A 105 -12.95 -11.08 14.39
CA VAL A 105 -13.25 -10.10 13.33
C VAL A 105 -14.47 -9.24 13.66
N GLU A 106 -15.43 -9.78 14.41
CA GLU A 106 -16.63 -9.07 14.83
C GLU A 106 -16.50 -8.40 16.20
N ASP A 107 -15.35 -8.53 16.87
CA ASP A 107 -15.12 -7.86 18.17
C ASP A 107 -14.81 -6.37 17.93
N PRO A 108 -15.68 -5.44 18.39
CA PRO A 108 -15.52 -4.01 18.11
C PRO A 108 -14.21 -3.40 18.62
N LYS A 109 -13.52 -4.06 19.56
CA LYS A 109 -12.23 -3.57 20.05
C LYS A 109 -11.15 -3.50 18.96
N PHE A 110 -11.27 -4.31 17.89
CA PHE A 110 -10.32 -4.31 16.78
C PHE A 110 -10.69 -3.36 15.64
N PHE A 111 -11.93 -2.84 15.60
CA PHE A 111 -12.40 -2.04 14.48
C PHE A 111 -11.55 -0.78 14.22
N PRO A 112 -11.14 -0.01 15.25
CA PRO A 112 -10.25 1.12 15.03
C PRO A 112 -8.91 0.72 14.42
N LEU A 113 -8.36 -0.44 14.81
CA LEU A 113 -7.11 -0.96 14.25
C LEU A 113 -7.29 -1.39 12.79
N PHE A 114 -8.40 -2.04 12.46
CA PHE A 114 -8.73 -2.43 11.09
C PHE A 114 -8.87 -1.21 10.18
N GLU A 115 -9.55 -0.19 10.67
CA GLU A 115 -9.80 1.06 9.96
C GLU A 115 -8.49 1.84 9.75
N GLU A 116 -7.69 1.98 10.81
CA GLU A 116 -6.41 2.68 10.79
C GLU A 116 -5.37 1.99 9.90
N ALA A 117 -5.27 0.67 9.97
CA ALA A 117 -4.29 -0.05 9.16
C ALA A 117 -4.63 -0.03 7.66
N SER A 118 -5.89 0.20 7.27
CA SER A 118 -6.34 0.06 5.90
C SER A 118 -6.00 1.29 5.05
N PRO A 119 -5.06 1.20 4.07
CA PRO A 119 -4.62 2.37 3.31
C PRO A 119 -5.75 3.11 2.59
N LEU A 120 -6.71 2.36 2.07
CA LEU A 120 -7.85 2.92 1.34
C LEU A 120 -8.66 3.91 2.19
N ASN A 121 -8.70 3.77 3.52
CA ASN A 121 -9.48 4.67 4.37
C ASN A 121 -8.89 6.09 4.45
N HIS A 122 -7.58 6.21 4.29
CA HIS A 122 -6.85 7.47 4.42
C HIS A 122 -6.79 8.30 3.14
N ALA A 123 -7.10 7.71 1.99
CA ALA A 123 -6.94 8.39 0.70
C ALA A 123 -7.74 9.70 0.60
N THR A 124 -7.04 10.77 0.22
CA THR A 124 -7.51 12.14 0.00
C THR A 124 -7.08 12.68 -1.38
N ALA A 125 -7.54 13.87 -1.76
CA ALA A 125 -7.29 14.43 -3.10
C ALA A 125 -5.87 14.99 -3.30
N ASP A 126 -5.10 15.24 -2.23
CA ASP A 126 -3.71 15.70 -2.28
C ASP A 126 -2.68 14.56 -2.20
N ASP A 127 -3.13 13.32 -2.32
CA ASP A 127 -2.28 12.15 -2.25
C ASP A 127 -1.45 11.90 -3.51
N PRO A 128 -0.26 11.28 -3.36
CA PRO A 128 0.66 11.08 -4.45
C PRO A 128 0.17 9.99 -5.42
N PRO A 129 0.64 10.04 -6.68
CA PRO A 129 0.30 9.04 -7.68
C PRO A 129 0.85 7.66 -7.30
N VAL A 130 0.07 6.61 -7.62
CA VAL A 130 0.46 5.21 -7.36
C VAL A 130 0.39 4.32 -8.60
N LEU A 131 1.27 3.32 -8.65
CA LEU A 131 1.19 2.21 -9.60
C LEU A 131 1.00 0.90 -8.83
N LEU A 132 -0.01 0.13 -9.20
CA LEU A 132 -0.29 -1.19 -8.64
C LEU A 132 -0.10 -2.26 -9.70
N PHE A 133 0.60 -3.32 -9.36
CA PHE A 133 0.66 -4.53 -10.18
C PHE A 133 0.15 -5.75 -9.41
N TYR A 134 -0.74 -6.52 -10.03
CA TYR A 134 -1.23 -7.77 -9.47
C TYR A 134 -0.80 -8.98 -10.31
N PRO A 135 0.00 -9.91 -9.74
CA PRO A 135 0.50 -11.10 -10.43
C PRO A 135 -0.51 -12.26 -10.44
N GLN A 136 -1.50 -12.22 -9.55
CA GLN A 136 -2.55 -13.23 -9.47
C GLN A 136 -3.51 -13.02 -10.64
N PRO A 137 -3.91 -14.10 -11.35
CA PRO A 137 -4.90 -14.00 -12.42
C PRO A 137 -6.17 -13.31 -11.96
N ASN A 138 -6.71 -12.42 -12.80
CA ASN A 138 -7.97 -11.73 -12.53
C ASN A 138 -9.16 -12.62 -12.89
N THR A 139 -9.30 -13.74 -12.19
CA THR A 139 -10.37 -14.71 -12.39
C THR A 139 -11.21 -14.87 -11.13
N PRO A 140 -12.51 -15.16 -11.24
CA PRO A 140 -13.35 -15.41 -10.08
C PRO A 140 -12.75 -16.50 -9.18
N LEU A 141 -12.69 -16.21 -7.88
CA LEU A 141 -12.34 -17.19 -6.87
C LEU A 141 -13.53 -18.13 -6.59
N PRO A 142 -13.29 -19.36 -6.13
CA PRO A 142 -14.36 -20.24 -5.70
C PRO A 142 -15.16 -19.62 -4.53
N PRO A 143 -16.44 -20.00 -4.35
CA PRO A 143 -17.21 -19.61 -3.19
C PRO A 143 -16.46 -19.93 -1.89
N ASN A 144 -16.50 -19.01 -0.93
CA ASN A 144 -15.80 -19.12 0.34
C ASN A 144 -14.29 -19.40 0.21
N SER A 145 -13.63 -18.72 -0.73
CA SER A 145 -12.18 -18.86 -0.96
C SER A 145 -11.36 -18.60 0.30
N ARG A 146 -10.25 -19.34 0.45
CA ARG A 146 -9.34 -19.23 1.61
C ARG A 146 -8.63 -17.87 1.63
N GLY A 147 -8.17 -17.46 2.81
CA GLY A 147 -7.30 -16.29 3.03
C GLY A 147 -6.23 -16.10 1.95
N SER A 148 -5.43 -17.14 1.75
CA SER A 148 -4.29 -17.12 0.84
C SER A 148 -4.67 -17.04 -0.65
N GLN A 149 -5.95 -17.26 -0.98
CA GLN A 149 -6.45 -17.12 -2.34
C GLN A 149 -6.95 -15.71 -2.63
N HIS A 150 -7.43 -14.97 -1.62
CA HIS A 150 -8.05 -13.67 -1.82
C HIS A 150 -7.15 -12.49 -1.44
N ILE A 151 -6.23 -12.65 -0.50
CA ILE A 151 -5.40 -11.55 0.05
C ILE A 151 -4.49 -10.86 -0.98
N HIS A 152 -4.20 -11.50 -2.12
CA HIS A 152 -3.40 -10.96 -3.22
C HIS A 152 -4.18 -10.76 -4.52
N HIS A 153 -5.51 -10.86 -4.48
CA HIS A 153 -6.34 -10.80 -5.68
C HIS A 153 -6.44 -9.37 -6.23
N PRO A 154 -6.44 -9.19 -7.58
CA PRO A 154 -6.60 -7.88 -8.24
C PRO A 154 -7.81 -7.01 -7.82
N LYS A 155 -8.79 -7.58 -7.11
CA LYS A 155 -10.02 -6.88 -6.69
C LYS A 155 -9.69 -5.70 -5.79
N PHE A 156 -8.68 -5.84 -4.92
CA PHE A 156 -8.15 -4.74 -4.12
C PHE A 156 -7.71 -3.55 -4.97
N GLY A 157 -7.05 -3.83 -6.10
CA GLY A 157 -6.57 -2.81 -7.03
C GLY A 157 -7.70 -2.06 -7.72
N PHE A 158 -8.75 -2.77 -8.13
CA PHE A 158 -9.93 -2.14 -8.73
C PHE A 158 -10.66 -1.22 -7.75
N VAL A 159 -10.89 -1.66 -6.52
CA VAL A 159 -11.55 -0.82 -5.50
C VAL A 159 -10.73 0.43 -5.19
N LEU A 160 -9.40 0.31 -5.03
CA LEU A 160 -8.57 1.48 -4.79
C LEU A 160 -8.57 2.42 -6.00
N LYS A 161 -8.48 1.89 -7.22
CA LYS A 161 -8.50 2.70 -8.43
C LYS A 161 -9.79 3.51 -8.55
N GLU A 162 -10.94 2.90 -8.27
CA GLU A 162 -12.23 3.59 -8.26
C GLU A 162 -12.23 4.76 -7.26
N LYS A 163 -11.80 4.51 -6.01
CA LYS A 163 -11.71 5.58 -4.99
C LYS A 163 -10.78 6.72 -5.41
N LEU A 164 -9.59 6.39 -5.93
CA LEU A 164 -8.60 7.41 -6.32
C LEU A 164 -9.06 8.21 -7.54
N GLU A 165 -9.79 7.59 -8.47
CA GLU A 165 -10.40 8.30 -9.61
C GLU A 165 -11.44 9.33 -9.14
N GLU A 166 -12.27 9.02 -8.15
CA GLU A 166 -13.21 9.98 -7.55
C GLU A 166 -12.50 11.16 -6.88
N LEU A 167 -11.31 10.93 -6.32
CA LEU A 167 -10.47 11.95 -5.69
C LEU A 167 -9.59 12.73 -6.68
N GLY A 168 -9.54 12.32 -7.95
CA GLY A 168 -8.64 12.89 -8.95
C GLY A 168 -7.16 12.52 -8.76
N VAL A 169 -6.87 11.48 -7.97
CA VAL A 169 -5.51 10.98 -7.73
C VAL A 169 -5.15 9.93 -8.78
N GLU A 170 -3.97 10.07 -9.38
CA GLU A 170 -3.53 9.16 -10.43
C GLU A 170 -3.24 7.75 -9.88
N CYS A 171 -3.97 6.77 -10.40
CA CYS A 171 -3.81 5.36 -10.07
C CYS A 171 -3.63 4.51 -11.33
N VAL A 172 -2.40 4.05 -11.57
CA VAL A 172 -2.05 3.14 -12.66
C VAL A 172 -2.22 1.70 -12.16
N LEU A 173 -3.27 1.01 -12.61
CA LEU A 173 -3.47 -0.42 -12.32
C LEU A 173 -2.97 -1.27 -13.48
N LYS A 174 -2.08 -2.20 -13.17
CA LYS A 174 -1.51 -3.19 -14.07
C LYS A 174 -1.82 -4.60 -13.59
N LEU A 175 -2.19 -5.46 -14.51
CA LEU A 175 -2.52 -6.85 -14.24
C LEU A 175 -1.52 -7.77 -14.93
N ARG A 176 -1.39 -8.99 -14.44
CA ARG A 176 -0.61 -10.04 -15.12
C ARG A 176 -1.00 -10.16 -16.59
N GLU A 177 -2.28 -10.03 -16.89
CA GLU A 177 -2.86 -10.13 -18.23
C GLU A 177 -2.34 -9.04 -19.19
N ASP A 178 -1.80 -7.93 -18.69
CA ASP A 178 -1.20 -6.88 -19.52
C ASP A 178 0.18 -7.29 -20.09
N TYR A 179 0.78 -8.37 -19.60
CA TYR A 179 2.16 -8.79 -19.92
C TYR A 179 2.25 -10.26 -20.36
N VAL A 180 1.30 -10.71 -21.19
CA VAL A 180 1.27 -12.09 -21.71
C VAL A 180 2.60 -12.43 -22.40
N GLY A 181 3.21 -13.56 -22.00
CA GLY A 181 4.46 -14.05 -22.57
C GLY A 181 5.74 -13.46 -21.97
N GLN A 182 5.63 -12.60 -20.94
CA GLN A 182 6.79 -12.03 -20.24
C GLN A 182 7.10 -12.80 -18.93
N ASP A 183 8.36 -12.77 -18.51
CA ASP A 183 8.78 -13.26 -17.20
C ASP A 183 8.51 -12.19 -16.14
N LEU A 184 7.48 -12.41 -15.32
CA LEU A 184 7.01 -11.46 -14.31
C LEU A 184 7.43 -11.83 -12.89
N ARG A 185 8.47 -12.66 -12.72
CA ARG A 185 8.98 -13.03 -11.38
C ARG A 185 9.32 -11.81 -10.51
N SER A 186 9.70 -10.69 -11.12
CA SER A 186 10.00 -9.42 -10.46
C SER A 186 8.95 -8.33 -10.70
N GLY A 187 7.79 -8.68 -11.28
CA GLY A 187 6.83 -7.72 -11.84
C GLY A 187 7.35 -7.01 -13.11
N PRO A 188 6.57 -6.10 -13.70
CA PRO A 188 6.97 -5.32 -14.87
C PRO A 188 7.95 -4.20 -14.48
N VAL A 189 9.21 -4.56 -14.21
CA VAL A 189 10.25 -3.65 -13.69
C VAL A 189 10.41 -2.39 -14.54
N ASP A 190 10.32 -2.50 -15.86
CA ASP A 190 10.46 -1.34 -16.76
C ASP A 190 9.37 -0.29 -16.51
N ASP A 191 8.12 -0.72 -16.24
CA ASP A 191 7.02 0.17 -15.92
C ASP A 191 7.20 0.79 -14.52
N TYR A 192 7.72 0.03 -13.55
CA TYR A 192 8.03 0.55 -12.22
C TYR A 192 9.09 1.65 -12.28
N VAL A 193 10.20 1.37 -12.96
CA VAL A 193 11.32 2.31 -13.11
C VAL A 193 10.87 3.54 -13.90
N LYS A 194 10.10 3.36 -14.97
CA LYS A 194 9.52 4.48 -15.71
C LYS A 194 8.65 5.35 -14.81
N PHE A 195 7.74 4.75 -14.04
CA PHE A 195 6.86 5.49 -13.14
C PHE A 195 7.65 6.28 -12.10
N PHE A 196 8.67 5.69 -11.48
CA PHE A 196 9.54 6.42 -10.56
C PHE A 196 10.27 7.58 -11.24
N PHE A 197 10.86 7.39 -12.43
CA PHE A 197 11.52 8.48 -13.14
C PHE A 197 10.57 9.64 -13.44
N ASP A 198 9.38 9.32 -13.95
CA ASP A 198 8.37 10.30 -14.31
C ASP A 198 7.89 11.09 -13.07
N LYS A 199 7.60 10.39 -11.96
CA LYS A 199 7.03 11.03 -10.75
C LYS A 199 8.07 11.71 -9.86
N LEU A 200 9.31 11.22 -9.84
CA LEU A 200 10.42 11.85 -9.10
C LEU A 200 11.12 12.93 -9.92
N GLY A 201 10.71 13.16 -11.18
CA GLY A 201 11.31 14.16 -12.07
C GLY A 201 12.80 13.92 -12.34
N VAL A 202 13.21 12.66 -12.38
CA VAL A 202 14.60 12.25 -12.60
C VAL A 202 14.76 11.83 -14.06
N GLN A 203 15.72 12.44 -14.77
CA GLN A 203 16.01 12.05 -16.14
C GLN A 203 16.68 10.67 -16.19
N ARG A 204 16.31 9.86 -17.19
CA ARG A 204 17.04 8.62 -17.46
C ARG A 204 18.50 8.96 -17.81
N PRO A 205 19.49 8.25 -17.24
CA PRO A 205 20.88 8.43 -17.60
C PRO A 205 21.15 8.13 -19.08
#